data_AF-A0A366H7H5-F1
#
_entry.id   AF-A0A366H7H5-F1
#
_cell.length_a   1.000
_cell.length_b   1.000
_cell.length_c   1.000
_cell.angle_alpha   90.00
_cell.angle_beta   90.00
_cell.angle_gamma   90.00
#
_symmetry.space_group_name_H-M   'P 1'
#
loop_
_entity.id
_entity.type
_entity.pdbx_description
1 polymer ?
#
loop_
_entity_poly.entity_id
_entity_poly.type
_entity_poly.pdbx_seq_one_letter_code
_entity_poly.pdbx_strand_id
1 'polypeptide(L)'
;MITGLVVSIQGAELQKLCKARAAHHRKRAKVYEEQIRGMKENQIEASQLTNGDPVRNLQSQLDHHLDEAGEMAFIANHLESREKYRLERADLAKLGICKGRGW
;
A
#
# COMPACT_ATOMS: atom_id res chain seq x y z
N MET A 1 1.66 -7.96 -31.07
CA MET A 1 1.70 -6.68 -30.33
C MET A 1 2.65 -6.85 -29.16
N ILE A 2 3.69 -6.01 -29.03
CA ILE A 2 4.66 -6.14 -27.91
C ILE A 2 4.01 -5.51 -26.67
N THR A 3 3.73 -6.33 -25.65
CA THR A 3 3.18 -5.91 -24.35
C THR A 3 4.26 -5.28 -23.49
N GLY A 4 4.77 -4.11 -23.90
CA GLY A 4 5.69 -3.30 -23.10
C GLY A 4 6.93 -4.03 -22.58
N LEU A 5 7.54 -3.50 -21.52
CA LEU A 5 8.67 -4.10 -20.82
C LEU A 5 8.15 -5.01 -19.70
N VAL A 6 8.68 -6.23 -19.63
CA VAL A 6 8.40 -7.19 -18.56
C VAL A 6 9.72 -7.59 -17.91
N VAL A 7 9.72 -7.70 -16.58
CA VAL A 7 10.90 -8.10 -15.79
C VAL A 7 10.64 -9.46 -15.15
N SER A 8 11.62 -10.35 -15.20
CA SER A 8 11.55 -11.65 -14.52
C SER A 8 12.27 -11.58 -13.17
N ILE A 9 11.56 -11.84 -12.08
CA ILE A 9 12.08 -11.80 -10.70
C ILE A 9 11.97 -13.18 -10.06
N GLN A 10 12.98 -13.56 -9.27
CA GLN A 10 12.95 -14.81 -8.52
C GLN A 10 11.87 -14.75 -7.42
N GLY A 11 11.10 -15.82 -7.23
CA GLY A 11 10.02 -15.88 -6.24
C GLY A 11 10.48 -15.51 -4.83
N ALA A 12 11.63 -16.00 -4.39
CA ALA A 12 12.21 -15.65 -3.09
C ALA A 12 12.53 -14.14 -2.95
N GLU A 13 12.93 -13.47 -4.03
CA GLU A 13 13.15 -12.03 -4.05
C GLU A 13 11.82 -11.27 -4.02
N LEU A 14 10.85 -11.71 -4.83
CA LEU A 14 9.52 -11.11 -4.87
C LEU A 14 8.80 -11.22 -3.52
N GLN A 15 8.93 -12.35 -2.81
CA GLN A 15 8.44 -12.50 -1.44
C GLN A 15 9.01 -11.44 -0.50
N LYS A 16 10.31 -11.15 -0.59
CA LYS A 16 10.96 -10.11 0.23
C LYS A 16 10.43 -8.73 -0.12
N LEU A 17 10.26 -8.43 -1.40
CA LEU A 17 9.72 -7.15 -1.87
C LEU A 17 8.29 -6.94 -1.38
N CYS A 18 7.41 -7.94 -1.54
CA CYS A 18 6.03 -7.90 -1.04
C CYS A 18 6.00 -7.72 0.50
N LYS A 19 6.83 -8.44 1.26
CA LYS A 19 6.93 -8.29 2.73
C LYS A 19 7.39 -6.89 3.14
N ALA A 20 8.41 -6.35 2.46
CA ALA A 20 8.89 -5.01 2.71
C ALA A 20 7.81 -3.95 2.41
N ARG A 21 7.07 -4.13 1.30
CA ARG A 21 5.98 -3.25 0.91
C ARG A 21 4.81 -3.31 1.89
N ALA A 22 4.41 -4.51 2.33
CA ALA A 22 3.41 -4.70 3.39
C ALA A 22 3.82 -3.98 4.68
N ALA A 23 5.08 -4.10 5.09
CA ALA A 23 5.60 -3.42 6.28
C ALA A 23 5.57 -1.89 6.14
N HIS A 24 5.88 -1.35 4.95
CA HIS A 24 5.75 0.08 4.68
C HIS A 24 4.30 0.56 4.85
N HIS A 25 3.33 -0.14 4.27
CA HIS A 25 1.91 0.22 4.40
C HIS A 25 1.41 0.11 5.85
N ARG A 26 1.83 -0.91 6.62
CA ARG A 26 1.53 -0.98 8.06
C ARG A 26 2.09 0.19 8.86
N LYS A 27 3.31 0.63 8.54
CA LYS A 27 3.88 1.83 9.17
C LYS A 27 3.06 3.08 8.86
N ARG A 28 2.61 3.22 7.60
CA ARG A 28 1.74 4.35 7.20
C ARG A 28 0.38 4.30 7.88
N ALA A 29 -0.26 3.12 7.93
CA ALA A 29 -1.51 2.90 8.65
C ALA A 29 -1.38 3.34 10.12
N LYS A 30 -0.32 2.93 10.81
CA LYS A 30 -0.07 3.35 12.20
C LYS A 30 0.00 4.87 12.38
N VAL A 31 0.63 5.60 11.45
CA VAL A 31 0.67 7.07 11.50
C VAL A 31 -0.73 7.67 11.40
N TYR A 32 -1.58 7.16 10.50
CA TYR A 32 -2.97 7.64 10.37
C TYR A 32 -3.82 7.28 11.58
N GLU A 33 -3.64 6.08 12.14
CA GLU A 33 -4.29 5.67 13.38
C GLU A 33 -3.94 6.61 14.55
N GLU A 34 -2.66 6.96 14.70
CA GLU A 34 -2.20 7.93 15.71
C GLU A 34 -2.80 9.33 15.49
N GLN A 35 -2.90 9.78 14.24
CA GLN A 35 -3.54 11.06 13.90
C GLN A 35 -5.04 11.07 14.22
N ILE A 36 -5.76 10.00 13.88
CA ILE A 36 -7.18 9.85 14.20
C ILE A 36 -7.39 9.87 15.71
N ARG A 37 -6.55 9.15 16.47
CA ARG A 37 -6.61 9.15 17.93
C ARG A 37 -6.39 10.55 18.50
N GLY A 38 -5.36 11.25 18.04
CA GLY A 38 -5.08 12.63 18.47
C GLY A 38 -6.21 13.62 18.14
N MET A 39 -6.88 13.47 16.99
CA MET A 39 -8.04 14.32 16.66
C MET A 39 -9.25 14.05 17.56
N LYS A 40 -9.51 12.78 17.87
CA LYS A 40 -10.61 12.38 18.78
C LYS A 40 -10.36 12.87 20.21
N GLU A 41 -9.14 12.76 20.71
CA GLU A 41 -8.76 13.21 22.06
C GLU A 41 -8.89 14.74 22.22
N ASN A 42 -8.60 15.50 21.15
CA ASN A 42 -8.69 16.96 21.15
C ASN A 42 -10.09 17.51 20.85
N GLN A 43 -11.12 16.64 20.73
CA GLN A 43 -12.50 17.01 20.40
C GLN A 43 -12.58 18.00 19.21
N ILE A 44 -11.75 17.78 18.18
CA ILE A 44 -11.84 18.59 16.96
C ILE A 44 -13.14 18.18 16.26
N GLU A 45 -14.23 18.85 16.61
CA GLU A 45 -15.53 18.65 15.97
C GLU A 45 -15.43 19.09 14.51
N ALA A 46 -15.93 18.24 13.62
CA ALA A 46 -15.97 18.44 12.17
C ALA A 46 -16.85 19.65 11.72
N SER A 47 -17.32 20.47 12.66
CA SER A 47 -18.38 21.45 12.47
C SER A 47 -17.97 22.76 11.76
N GLN A 48 -16.70 22.91 11.34
CA GLN A 48 -16.23 24.15 10.66
C GLN A 48 -15.31 23.97 9.45
N LEU A 49 -15.18 22.76 8.89
CA LEU A 49 -14.30 22.54 7.72
C LEU A 49 -15.09 22.43 6.42
N THR A 50 -14.94 23.43 5.56
CA THR A 50 -15.56 23.56 4.22
C THR A 50 -15.14 22.46 3.22
N ASN A 51 -14.25 21.53 3.60
CA ASN A 51 -13.64 20.50 2.74
C ASN A 51 -13.93 19.04 3.19
N GLY A 52 -15.00 18.81 3.96
CA GLY A 52 -15.42 17.47 4.41
C GLY A 52 -14.82 17.04 5.74
N ASP A 53 -15.31 15.92 6.29
CA ASP A 53 -14.91 15.40 7.60
C ASP A 53 -13.44 14.90 7.57
N PRO A 54 -12.50 15.59 8.25
CA PRO A 54 -11.09 15.23 8.24
C PRO A 54 -10.84 13.85 8.87
N VAL A 55 -11.63 13.45 9.86
CA VAL A 55 -11.50 12.13 10.50
C VAL A 55 -11.87 11.04 9.51
N ARG A 56 -12.94 11.24 8.74
CA ARG A 56 -13.35 10.31 7.69
C ARG A 56 -12.30 10.17 6.59
N ASN A 57 -11.66 11.27 6.20
CA ASN A 57 -10.57 11.23 5.21
C ASN A 57 -9.36 10.44 5.74
N LEU A 58 -8.97 10.67 7.00
CA LEU A 58 -7.88 9.91 7.63
C LEU A 58 -8.24 8.44 7.79
N GLN A 59 -9.49 8.12 8.11
CA GLN A 59 -9.97 6.74 8.19
C GLN A 59 -9.88 6.05 6.82
N SER A 60 -10.29 6.73 5.75
CA SER A 60 -10.15 6.18 4.39
C SER A 60 -8.68 5.91 4.01
N GLN A 61 -7.74 6.78 4.42
CA GLN A 61 -6.31 6.56 4.19
C GLN A 61 -5.74 5.41 5.04
N LEU A 62 -6.23 5.27 6.27
CA LEU A 62 -5.90 4.14 7.14
C LEU A 62 -6.35 2.81 6.51
N ASP A 63 -7.63 2.73 6.13
CA ASP A 63 -8.23 1.53 5.53
C ASP A 63 -7.50 1.14 4.24
N HIS A 64 -7.24 2.12 3.36
CA HIS A 64 -6.47 1.88 2.13
C HIS A 64 -5.10 1.24 2.41
N HIS A 65 -4.36 1.74 3.40
CA HIS A 65 -3.06 1.16 3.72
C HIS A 65 -3.14 -0.19 4.44
N LEU A 66 -4.20 -0.46 5.20
CA LEU A 66 -4.43 -1.79 5.77
C LEU A 66 -4.73 -2.81 4.67
N ASP A 67 -5.56 -2.44 3.69
CA ASP A 67 -5.89 -3.28 2.55
C ASP A 67 -4.64 -3.60 1.71
N GLU A 68 -3.86 -2.58 1.33
CA GLU A 68 -2.61 -2.77 0.58
C GLU A 68 -1.59 -3.63 1.37
N ALA A 69 -1.50 -3.44 2.69
CA ALA A 69 -0.65 -4.27 3.52
C ALA A 69 -1.11 -5.74 3.58
N GLY A 70 -2.43 -5.95 3.66
CA GLY A 70 -3.05 -7.27 3.66
C GLY A 70 -2.80 -8.00 2.34
N GLU A 71 -3.05 -7.33 1.23
CA GLU A 71 -2.84 -7.88 -0.10
C GLU A 71 -1.37 -8.24 -0.34
N MET A 72 -0.43 -7.34 -0.05
CA MET A 72 1.00 -7.62 -0.21
C MET A 72 1.46 -8.78 0.67
N ALA A 73 0.94 -8.89 1.90
CA ALA A 73 1.25 -10.00 2.78
C ALA A 73 0.66 -11.32 2.25
N PHE A 74 -0.56 -11.29 1.72
CA PHE A 74 -1.20 -12.44 1.09
C PHE A 74 -0.35 -12.94 -0.08
N ILE A 75 0.00 -12.06 -1.03
CA ILE A 75 0.84 -12.41 -2.18
C ILE A 75 2.17 -13.01 -1.71
N ALA A 76 2.85 -12.36 -0.76
CA ALA A 76 4.13 -12.85 -0.25
C ALA A 76 4.08 -14.27 0.33
N ASN A 77 2.94 -14.67 0.89
CA ASN A 77 2.75 -15.99 1.50
C ASN A 77 2.38 -17.08 0.49
N HIS A 78 1.98 -16.72 -0.73
CA HIS A 78 1.52 -17.66 -1.77
C HIS A 78 2.45 -17.74 -2.98
N LEU A 79 3.59 -17.04 -2.96
CA LEU A 79 4.61 -17.17 -4.00
C LEU A 79 5.47 -18.42 -3.78
N GLU A 80 5.74 -19.13 -4.86
CA GLU A 80 6.69 -20.24 -4.90
C GLU A 80 8.13 -19.72 -4.99
N SER A 81 8.90 -19.92 -3.93
CA SER A 81 10.24 -19.31 -3.77
C SER A 81 11.23 -19.65 -4.90
N ARG A 82 11.09 -20.84 -5.50
CA ARG A 82 12.00 -21.37 -6.53
C ARG A 82 11.59 -21.00 -7.95
N GLU A 83 10.39 -20.46 -8.14
CA GLU A 83 9.90 -20.06 -9.47
C GLU A 83 10.36 -18.65 -9.84
N LYS A 84 10.13 -18.28 -11.11
CA LYS A 84 10.31 -16.92 -11.61
C LYS A 84 8.97 -16.34 -12.01
N TYR A 85 8.73 -15.11 -11.59
CA TYR A 85 7.52 -14.36 -11.90
C TYR A 85 7.83 -13.27 -12.90
N ARG A 86 6.94 -13.13 -13.89
CA ARG A 86 7.00 -12.07 -14.88
C ARG A 86 6.13 -10.92 -14.41
N LEU A 87 6.75 -9.76 -14.20
CA LEU A 87 6.10 -8.57 -13.70
C LEU A 87 6.04 -7.53 -14.81
N GLU A 88 4.84 -7.04 -15.04
CA GLU A 88 4.61 -5.89 -15.90
C GLU A 88 4.79 -4.59 -15.11
N ARG A 89 4.75 -3.46 -15.83
CA ARG A 89 4.93 -2.15 -15.21
C ARG A 89 3.95 -1.87 -14.06
N ALA A 90 2.71 -2.33 -14.16
CA ALA A 90 1.70 -2.14 -13.12
C ALA A 90 2.10 -2.85 -11.81
N ASP A 91 2.64 -4.06 -11.91
CA ASP A 91 3.12 -4.82 -10.76
C ASP A 91 4.33 -4.15 -10.11
N LEU A 92 5.27 -3.68 -10.95
CA LEU A 92 6.44 -2.92 -10.47
C LEU A 92 6.03 -1.62 -9.77
N ALA A 93 4.98 -0.96 -10.25
CA ALA A 93 4.43 0.24 -9.61
C ALA A 93 3.77 -0.10 -8.26
N LYS A 94 3.03 -1.21 -8.19
CA LYS A 94 2.39 -1.68 -6.95
C LYS A 94 3.42 -2.02 -5.87
N LEU A 95 4.53 -2.66 -6.26
CA LEU A 95 5.67 -2.93 -5.38
C LEU A 95 6.44 -1.67 -4.97
N GLY A 96 6.14 -0.51 -5.58
CA GLY A 96 6.82 0.75 -5.32
C GLY A 96 8.21 0.85 -5.96
N ILE A 97 8.52 -0.02 -6.93
CA ILE A 97 9.81 -0.04 -7.64
C ILE A 97 9.90 1.10 -8.65
N CYS A 98 8.77 1.41 -9.31
CA CYS A 98 8.68 2.55 -10.21
C CYS A 98 7.44 3.40 -9.88
N LYS A 99 7.44 4.66 -10.30
CA LYS A 99 6.23 5.47 -10.22
C LYS A 99 5.21 4.93 -11.22
N GLY A 100 3.98 4.69 -10.74
CA GLY A 100 2.83 4.54 -11.63
C GLY A 100 2.74 5.76 -12.56
N ARG A 101 2.19 5.59 -13.77
CA ARG A 101 1.81 6.77 -14.57
C ARG A 101 0.64 7.43 -13.85
N GLY A 102 0.93 8.35 -12.94
CA GLY A 102 -0.05 9.27 -12.40
C GLY A 102 -0.51 10.19 -13.53
N TRP A 103 -1.82 10.32 -13.68
CA TRP A 103 -2.44 11.52 -14.22
C TRP A 103 -2.53 12.53 -13.08
#